data_AF-A0A7C8EI09-F1
#
_entry.id   AF-A0A7C8EI09-F1
#
_cell.length_a   1.000
_cell.length_b   1.000
_cell.length_c   1.000
_cell.angle_alpha   90.00
_cell.angle_beta   90.00
_cell.angle_gamma   90.00
#
_symmetry.space_group_name_H-M   'P 1'
#
loop_
_entity.id
_entity.type
_entity.pdbx_description
1 polymer ?
#
loop_
_entity_poly.entity_id
_entity_poly.type
_entity_poly.pdbx_seq_one_letter_code
_entity_poly.pdbx_strand_id
1 'polypeptide(L)'
;ALNQEFTPAGGVTILKWLEGRLSNAGEKIELQKPGTPEPSGFVPYIRIDRVNYSDGSHGANFRETGYNDPWPTTPDGTGQSLDRITDTNYGNDVANWQAIAPSPGS
;
A
#
# COMPACT_ATOMS: atom_id res chain seq x y z
N ALA A 1 6.37 -18.24 -8.08
CA ALA A 1 5.10 -18.86 -7.70
C ALA A 1 4.02 -17.79 -7.78
N LEU A 2 3.17 -17.84 -8.81
CA LEU A 2 2.07 -16.90 -9.02
C LEU A 2 0.81 -17.66 -8.58
N ASN A 3 0.02 -17.11 -7.64
CA ASN A 3 -1.20 -17.70 -7.03
C ASN A 3 -1.00 -18.43 -5.68
N GLN A 4 -0.31 -17.81 -4.71
CA GLN A 4 -0.50 -18.22 -3.32
C GLN A 4 -1.80 -17.60 -2.78
N GLU A 5 -2.68 -18.45 -2.24
CA GLU A 5 -3.87 -18.03 -1.51
C GLU A 5 -3.56 -18.04 -0.01
N PHE A 6 -3.95 -16.99 0.70
CA PHE A 6 -3.75 -16.87 2.13
C PHE A 6 -5.11 -16.79 2.83
N THR A 7 -5.24 -17.52 3.94
CA THR A 7 -6.42 -17.45 4.80
C THR A 7 -6.03 -16.65 6.04
N PRO A 8 -6.61 -15.46 6.27
CA PRO A 8 -6.29 -14.68 7.45
C PRO A 8 -6.84 -15.35 8.71
N ALA A 9 -6.35 -14.93 9.88
CA ALA A 9 -6.89 -15.39 11.15
C ALA A 9 -8.42 -15.10 11.27
N GLY A 10 -9.11 -15.92 12.07
CA GLY A 10 -10.54 -15.74 12.29
C GLY A 10 -10.87 -14.35 12.84
N GLY A 11 -11.85 -13.68 12.23
CA GLY A 11 -12.28 -12.32 12.63
C GLY A 11 -11.66 -11.18 11.81
N VAL A 12 -10.73 -11.46 10.89
CA VAL A 12 -10.18 -10.45 9.98
C VAL A 12 -11.15 -10.19 8.82
N THR A 13 -11.56 -8.94 8.66
CA THR A 13 -12.36 -8.50 7.50
C THR A 13 -11.47 -8.41 6.27
N ILE A 14 -11.74 -9.23 5.25
CA ILE A 14 -11.07 -9.13 3.95
C ILE A 14 -11.83 -8.13 3.07
N LEU A 15 -11.16 -7.05 2.69
CA LEU A 15 -11.64 -6.12 1.68
C LEU A 15 -11.00 -6.49 0.34
N LYS A 16 -11.82 -6.89 -0.63
CA LYS A 16 -11.36 -7.14 -2.01
C LYS A 16 -11.87 -6.04 -2.93
N TRP A 17 -11.02 -5.62 -3.86
CA TRP A 17 -11.47 -4.85 -5.00
C TRP A 17 -12.41 -5.74 -5.85
N LEU A 18 -13.56 -5.19 -6.26
CA LEU A 18 -14.53 -5.92 -7.07
C LEU A 18 -13.95 -6.27 -8.46
N GLU A 19 -13.09 -5.41 -8.97
CA GLU A 19 -12.39 -5.55 -10.24
C GLU A 19 -10.98 -4.93 -10.14
N GLY A 20 -10.07 -5.35 -11.02
CA GLY A 20 -8.72 -4.79 -11.13
C GLY A 20 -7.65 -5.51 -10.30
N ARG A 21 -6.44 -4.97 -10.36
CA ARG A 21 -5.25 -5.38 -9.60
C ARG A 21 -4.38 -4.16 -9.35
N LEU A 22 -3.57 -4.22 -8.31
CA LEU A 22 -2.54 -3.20 -8.07
C LEU A 22 -1.53 -3.18 -9.22
N SER A 23 -1.06 -1.99 -9.58
CA SER A 23 0.03 -1.82 -10.54
C SER A 23 1.32 -2.45 -10.03
N ASN A 24 2.03 -3.22 -10.87
CA ASN A 24 3.35 -3.74 -10.49
C ASN A 24 4.41 -2.65 -10.43
N ALA A 25 4.26 -1.56 -11.21
CA ALA A 25 5.25 -0.49 -11.32
C ALA A 25 5.14 0.55 -10.18
N GLY A 26 3.97 0.65 -9.55
CA GLY A 26 3.65 1.73 -8.63
C GLY A 26 2.24 2.28 -8.83
N GLU A 27 1.59 2.64 -7.75
CA GLU A 27 0.25 3.23 -7.72
C GLU A 27 0.05 4.04 -6.44
N LYS A 28 -0.96 4.91 -6.44
CA LYS A 28 -1.44 5.59 -5.24
C LYS A 28 -2.63 4.83 -4.65
N ILE A 29 -2.48 4.37 -3.42
CA ILE A 29 -3.56 3.76 -2.63
C ILE A 29 -3.93 4.71 -1.48
N GLU A 30 -5.22 4.89 -1.24
CA GLU A 30 -5.73 5.67 -0.11
C GLU A 30 -6.75 4.85 0.70
N LEU A 31 -6.62 4.90 2.02
CA LEU A 31 -7.66 4.43 2.94
C LEU A 31 -8.45 5.64 3.42
N GLN A 32 -9.77 5.58 3.29
CA GLN A 32 -10.67 6.66 3.66
C GLN A 32 -11.75 6.15 4.61
N LYS A 33 -12.22 7.01 5.51
CA LYS A 33 -13.38 6.74 6.36
C LYS A 33 -14.47 7.78 6.14
N PRO A 34 -15.75 7.41 6.30
CA PRO A 34 -16.83 8.38 6.38
C PRO A 34 -16.57 9.44 7.45
N GLY A 35 -16.75 10.70 7.09
CA GLY A 35 -16.72 11.84 8.00
C GLY A 35 -18.10 12.16 8.58
N THR A 36 -18.21 13.31 9.22
CA THR A 36 -19.50 13.83 9.70
C THR A 36 -20.40 14.18 8.52
N PRO A 37 -21.66 13.71 8.47
CA PRO A 37 -22.60 14.13 7.43
C PRO A 37 -22.82 15.64 7.43
N GLU A 38 -22.82 16.24 6.25
CA GLU A 38 -23.18 17.64 6.06
C GLU A 38 -24.70 17.85 6.20
N PRO A 39 -25.19 19.09 6.43
CA PRO A 39 -26.63 19.37 6.47
C PRO A 39 -27.39 18.95 5.20
N SER A 40 -26.69 18.82 4.08
CA SER A 40 -27.22 18.31 2.81
C SER A 40 -27.49 16.79 2.80
N GLY A 41 -27.01 16.05 3.80
CA GLY A 41 -27.00 14.59 3.84
C GLY A 41 -25.79 13.96 3.12
N PHE A 42 -24.94 14.76 2.48
CA PHE A 42 -23.68 14.28 1.90
C PHE A 42 -22.72 13.82 3.01
N VAL A 43 -22.10 12.65 2.82
CA VAL A 43 -21.10 12.11 3.75
C VAL A 43 -19.72 12.22 3.08
N PRO A 44 -18.86 13.17 3.50
CA PRO A 44 -17.52 13.27 2.94
C PRO A 44 -16.68 12.06 3.38
N TYR A 45 -15.78 11.61 2.52
CA TYR A 45 -14.79 10.59 2.88
C TYR A 45 -13.47 11.28 3.22
N ILE A 46 -13.00 11.05 4.44
CA ILE A 46 -11.78 11.64 4.98
C ILE A 46 -10.66 10.62 4.82
N ARG A 47 -9.57 11.03 4.17
CA ARG A 47 -8.37 10.20 4.04
C ARG A 47 -7.73 9.97 5.40
N ILE A 48 -7.60 8.69 5.76
CA ILE A 48 -6.96 8.23 6.98
C ILE A 48 -5.52 7.85 6.72
N ASP A 49 -5.24 7.31 5.54
CA ASP A 49 -3.90 6.93 5.19
C ASP A 49 -3.70 6.93 3.66
N ARG A 50 -2.43 6.97 3.23
CA ARG A 50 -2.04 6.93 1.84
C ARG A 50 -0.64 6.38 1.68
N VAL A 51 -0.45 5.62 0.61
CA VAL A 51 0.85 5.26 0.09
C VAL A 51 0.90 5.52 -1.42
N ASN A 52 1.95 6.19 -1.90
CA ASN A 52 2.36 6.19 -3.30
C ASN A 52 3.55 5.24 -3.40
N TYR A 53 3.31 3.96 -3.69
CA TYR A 53 4.39 2.99 -3.75
C TYR A 53 5.05 2.97 -5.13
N SER A 54 6.28 2.48 -5.17
CA SER A 54 7.05 2.26 -6.40
C SER A 54 7.69 0.88 -6.37
N ASP A 55 8.09 0.38 -7.53
CA ASP A 55 8.84 -0.88 -7.71
C ASP A 55 10.36 -0.74 -7.52
N GLY A 56 10.84 0.46 -7.15
CA GLY A 56 12.27 0.73 -6.99
C GLY A 56 13.01 1.03 -8.31
N SER A 57 12.29 1.20 -9.43
CA SER A 57 12.89 1.47 -10.76
C SER A 57 12.62 2.89 -11.29
N HIS A 58 11.88 3.72 -10.56
CA HIS A 58 11.38 5.02 -11.05
C HIS A 58 12.18 6.22 -10.51
N GLY A 59 13.50 6.15 -10.52
CA GLY A 59 14.39 7.17 -9.95
C GLY A 59 14.14 8.61 -10.44
N ALA A 60 13.64 8.79 -11.67
CA ALA A 60 13.26 10.10 -12.22
C ALA A 60 12.19 10.85 -11.40
N ASN A 61 11.37 10.11 -10.62
CA ASN A 61 10.34 10.64 -9.74
C ASN A 61 10.88 11.10 -8.38
N PHE A 62 12.12 10.74 -8.03
CA PHE A 62 12.74 11.01 -6.73
C PHE A 62 14.00 11.86 -6.92
N ARG A 63 13.82 13.10 -7.34
CA ARG A 63 14.96 14.01 -7.61
C ARG A 63 15.68 14.40 -6.32
N GLU A 64 14.94 14.44 -5.22
CA GLU A 64 15.42 14.79 -3.88
C GLU A 64 16.41 13.75 -3.32
N THR A 65 16.36 12.50 -3.82
CA THR A 65 17.25 11.40 -3.41
C THR A 65 18.39 11.17 -4.41
N GLY A 66 18.62 12.11 -5.33
CA GLY A 66 19.65 11.99 -6.37
C GLY A 66 19.26 11.03 -7.51
N TYR A 67 17.98 11.02 -7.88
CA TYR A 67 17.41 10.15 -8.92
C TYR A 67 17.43 8.66 -8.56
N ASN A 68 17.43 8.35 -7.27
CA ASN A 68 17.38 6.97 -6.78
C ASN A 68 16.00 6.68 -6.20
N ASP A 69 15.31 5.70 -6.76
CA ASP A 69 14.05 5.26 -6.20
C ASP A 69 14.31 4.58 -4.83
N PRO A 70 13.77 5.11 -3.73
CA PRO A 70 14.05 4.60 -2.39
C PRO A 70 13.28 3.32 -2.05
N TRP A 71 12.36 2.88 -2.92
CA TRP A 71 11.55 1.68 -2.66
C TRP A 71 12.38 0.40 -2.83
N PRO A 72 12.15 -0.63 -1.99
CA PRO A 72 12.75 -1.94 -2.19
C PRO A 72 12.36 -2.54 -3.55
N THR A 73 13.31 -3.14 -4.25
CA THR A 73 13.09 -3.77 -5.58
C THR A 73 12.69 -5.24 -5.50
N THR A 74 12.96 -5.92 -4.39
CA THR A 74 12.65 -7.35 -4.26
C THR A 74 11.15 -7.69 -4.29
N PRO A 75 10.20 -6.83 -3.86
CA PRO A 75 8.78 -7.07 -4.08
C PRO A 75 8.37 -7.08 -5.57
N ASP A 76 9.20 -6.56 -6.47
CA ASP A 76 8.96 -6.62 -7.92
C ASP A 76 9.32 -8.01 -8.49
N GLY A 77 8.37 -8.94 -8.40
CA GLY A 77 8.43 -10.22 -9.10
C GLY A 77 9.34 -11.29 -8.47
N THR A 78 10.06 -11.01 -7.38
CA THR A 78 10.94 -12.01 -6.72
C THR A 78 10.26 -12.79 -5.59
N GLY A 79 8.99 -12.48 -5.28
CA GLY A 79 8.15 -13.24 -4.35
C GLY A 79 8.03 -12.67 -2.94
N GLN A 80 8.70 -11.55 -2.64
CA GLN A 80 8.45 -10.75 -1.44
C GLN A 80 7.26 -9.80 -1.63
N SER A 81 6.72 -9.27 -0.54
CA SER A 81 5.73 -8.18 -0.52
C SER A 81 6.28 -6.95 0.18
N LEU A 82 5.67 -5.79 -0.11
CA LEU A 82 5.85 -4.59 0.68
C LEU A 82 4.99 -4.69 1.94
N ASP A 83 5.64 -4.61 3.10
CA ASP A 83 4.98 -4.61 4.39
C ASP A 83 5.40 -3.38 5.18
N ARG A 84 4.44 -2.81 5.91
CA ARG A 84 4.68 -1.66 6.76
C ARG A 84 5.42 -2.09 8.02
N ILE A 85 6.43 -1.30 8.43
CA ILE A 85 7.23 -1.58 9.62
C ILE A 85 6.47 -1.17 10.89
N THR A 86 5.91 0.04 10.91
CA THR A 86 5.11 0.56 12.03
C THR A 86 3.78 1.12 11.53
N ASP A 87 2.67 0.51 11.96
CA ASP A 87 1.33 0.80 11.43
C ASP A 87 0.88 2.25 11.61
N THR A 88 1.24 2.85 12.74
CA THR A 88 0.86 4.23 13.10
C THR A 88 1.70 5.31 12.42
N ASN A 89 2.81 4.94 11.78
CA ASN A 89 3.66 5.89 11.08
C ASN A 89 3.05 6.26 9.73
N TYR A 90 3.48 7.40 9.18
CA TYR A 90 2.95 7.92 7.94
C TYR A 90 3.14 6.94 6.77
N GLY A 91 2.06 6.50 6.14
CA GLY A 91 2.11 5.49 5.08
C GLY A 91 2.87 5.91 3.82
N ASN A 92 3.07 7.21 3.61
CA ASN A 92 3.79 7.76 2.46
C ASN A 92 5.30 7.92 2.72
N ASP A 93 5.78 7.59 3.92
CA ASP A 93 7.20 7.52 4.22
C ASP A 93 7.75 6.14 3.80
N VAL A 94 8.54 6.12 2.72
CA VAL A 94 9.16 4.89 2.19
C VAL A 94 10.05 4.18 3.21
N ALA A 95 10.67 4.91 4.14
CA ALA A 95 11.51 4.31 5.19
C ALA A 95 10.70 3.45 6.19
N ASN A 96 9.37 3.60 6.20
CA ASN A 96 8.46 2.79 6.99
C ASN A 96 7.96 1.53 6.24
N TRP A 97 8.57 1.19 5.11
CA TRP A 97 8.24 -0.01 4.35
C TRP A 97 9.46 -0.91 4.20
N GLN A 98 9.21 -2.20 4.21
CA GLN A 98 10.23 -3.23 4.03
C GLN A 98 9.73 -4.31 3.08
N ALA A 99 10.68 -5.00 2.45
CA ALA A 99 10.38 -6.19 1.66
C ALA A 99 10.53 -7.45 2.52
N ILE A 100 9.44 -8.17 2.73
CA ILE A 100 9.46 -9.42 3.51
C ILE A 100 8.70 -10.54 2.80
N ALA A 101 8.79 -11.74 3.37
CA ALA A 101 7.96 -12.85 2.90
C ALA A 101 6.47 -12.49 3.13
N PRO A 102 5.59 -12.69 2.13
CA PRO A 102 4.19 -12.32 2.27
C PRO A 102 3.51 -13.04 3.42
N SER A 103 2.87 -12.26 4.30
CA SER A 103 2.11 -12.77 5.45
C SER A 103 0.72 -12.13 5.58
N PRO A 104 -0.05 -11.97 4.47
CA PRO A 104 -1.30 -11.23 4.51
C PRO A 104 -2.29 -11.84 5.52
N GLY A 105 -2.65 -11.06 6.53
CA GLY A 105 -3.62 -11.42 7.56
C GLY A 105 -3.10 -12.26 8.73
N SER A 106 -1.78 -12.35 8.93
CA SER A 106 -1.14 -12.79 10.19
C SER A 106 -0.86 -11.62 11.13
#